data_AF-A0A2A3VEW8-F1
#
_entry.id   AF-A0A2A3VEW8-F1
#
_cell.length_a   1.000
_cell.length_b   1.000
_cell.length_c   1.000
_cell.angle_alpha   90.00
_cell.angle_beta   90.00
_cell.angle_gamma   90.00
#
_symmetry.space_group_name_H-M   'P 1'
#
loop_
_entity.id
_entity.type
_entity.pdbx_description
1 polymer ?
#
loop_
_entity_poly.entity_id
_entity_poly.type
_entity_poly.pdbx_seq_one_letter_code
_entity_poly.pdbx_strand_id
1 'polypeptide(L)'
;MTNPPDTTTEALHNEIERLRAKNAELLGELKAAKATATEAQEAAAATGAELEATRAEVRSLRLDAPVASLLGDVAIDADLFGQVFARHYRFELDADGRVAILDAEGKPAMVADSAPLHTGGNARTQKPDAQQAQAKPRPAMFTAADVRKLAESSPDAEAFARLLVGSRASGGGAIGVRGATATAATAKPDATPAASPYGLR
;
A
#
# COMPACT_ATOMS: atom_id res chain seq x y z
N MET A 1 -79.57 -53.29 -17.60
CA MET A 1 -78.60 -52.31 -18.17
C MET A 1 -77.48 -52.16 -17.17
N THR A 2 -76.37 -52.86 -17.40
CA THR A 2 -75.16 -52.79 -16.57
C THR A 2 -74.26 -51.71 -17.14
N ASN A 3 -74.03 -50.63 -16.39
CA ASN A 3 -73.08 -49.58 -16.77
C ASN A 3 -71.67 -50.18 -16.89
N PRO A 4 -70.88 -49.82 -17.91
CA PRO A 4 -69.48 -50.24 -17.99
C PRO A 4 -68.69 -49.66 -16.80
N PRO A 5 -67.68 -50.39 -16.30
CA PRO A 5 -67.04 -50.09 -15.03
C PRO A 5 -66.27 -48.76 -15.04
N ASP A 6 -66.18 -48.18 -13.84
CA ASP A 6 -65.47 -46.98 -13.38
C ASP A 6 -63.94 -46.90 -13.70
N THR A 7 -63.45 -47.61 -14.71
CA THR A 7 -62.03 -47.72 -15.04
C THR A 7 -61.40 -46.37 -15.40
N THR A 8 -62.18 -45.48 -16.01
CA THR A 8 -61.72 -44.12 -16.37
C THR A 8 -61.60 -43.24 -15.14
N THR A 9 -62.52 -43.39 -14.19
CA THR A 9 -62.55 -42.64 -12.93
C THR A 9 -61.39 -43.05 -12.02
N GLU A 10 -61.11 -44.35 -11.90
CA GLU A 10 -59.96 -44.87 -11.16
C GLU A 10 -58.62 -44.44 -11.78
N ALA A 11 -58.49 -44.49 -13.11
CA ALA A 11 -57.28 -44.03 -13.80
C ALA A 11 -57.00 -42.54 -13.57
N LEU A 12 -58.04 -41.70 -13.54
CA LEU A 12 -57.91 -40.28 -13.24
C LEU A 12 -57.51 -40.04 -11.78
N HIS A 13 -58.02 -40.82 -10.82
CA HIS A 13 -57.61 -40.72 -9.41
C HIS A 13 -56.13 -41.06 -9.23
N ASN A 14 -55.67 -42.16 -9.83
CA ASN A 14 -54.27 -42.56 -9.79
C ASN A 14 -53.33 -41.50 -10.38
N GLU A 15 -53.73 -40.86 -11.50
CA GLU A 15 -52.94 -39.79 -12.10
C GLU A 15 -52.93 -38.52 -11.21
N ILE A 16 -54.05 -38.17 -10.57
CA ILE A 16 -54.10 -37.06 -9.61
C ILE A 16 -53.16 -37.31 -8.43
N GLU A 17 -53.13 -38.51 -7.87
CA GLU A 17 -52.22 -38.87 -6.78
C GLU A 17 -50.76 -38.79 -7.21
N ARG A 18 -50.44 -39.32 -8.40
CA ARG A 18 -49.10 -39.22 -9.00
C ARG A 18 -48.67 -37.77 -9.22
N LEU A 19 -49.56 -36.92 -9.73
CA LEU A 19 -49.30 -35.49 -9.92
C LEU A 19 -49.09 -34.77 -8.59
N ARG A 20 -49.86 -35.11 -7.55
CA ARG A 20 -49.68 -34.55 -6.19
C ARG A 20 -48.34 -34.96 -5.59
N ALA A 21 -47.95 -36.22 -5.72
CA ALA A 21 -46.66 -36.71 -5.25
C ALA A 21 -45.50 -35.98 -5.95
N LYS A 22 -45.55 -35.85 -7.28
CA LYS A 22 -44.54 -35.13 -8.06
C LYS A 22 -44.50 -33.63 -7.73
N ASN A 23 -45.65 -33.01 -7.48
CA ASN A 23 -45.70 -31.60 -7.07
C ASN A 23 -45.04 -31.40 -5.69
N ALA A 24 -45.29 -32.30 -4.74
CA ALA A 24 -44.65 -32.28 -3.43
C ALA A 24 -43.11 -32.45 -3.53
N GLU A 25 -42.65 -33.36 -4.39
CA GLU A 25 -41.22 -33.57 -4.70
C GLU A 25 -40.58 -32.30 -5.27
N LEU A 26 -41.15 -31.74 -6.34
CA LEU A 26 -40.64 -30.52 -6.99
C LEU A 26 -40.64 -29.30 -6.05
N LEU A 27 -41.64 -29.18 -5.17
CA LEU A 27 -41.65 -28.14 -4.15
C LEU A 27 -40.55 -28.35 -3.10
N GLY A 28 -40.24 -29.60 -2.76
CA GLY A 28 -39.11 -29.95 -1.90
C GLY A 28 -37.77 -29.58 -2.53
N GLU A 29 -37.57 -29.98 -3.79
CA GLU A 29 -36.37 -29.63 -4.56
C GLU A 29 -36.20 -28.12 -4.72
N LEU A 30 -37.28 -27.40 -5.04
CA LEU A 30 -37.25 -25.95 -5.18
C LEU A 30 -36.85 -25.27 -3.86
N LYS A 31 -37.37 -25.73 -2.72
CA LYS A 31 -36.98 -25.22 -1.40
C LYS A 31 -35.51 -25.50 -1.10
N ALA A 32 -35.03 -26.72 -1.36
CA ALA A 32 -33.63 -27.10 -1.16
C ALA A 32 -32.68 -26.30 -2.06
N ALA A 33 -33.04 -26.13 -3.34
CA ALA A 33 -32.27 -25.34 -4.29
C ALA A 33 -32.23 -23.86 -3.88
N LYS A 34 -33.34 -23.29 -3.40
CA LYS A 34 -33.35 -21.92 -2.86
C LYS A 34 -32.45 -21.77 -1.64
N ALA A 35 -32.50 -22.71 -0.70
CA ALA A 35 -31.62 -22.68 0.47
C ALA A 35 -30.13 -22.75 0.08
N THR A 36 -29.79 -23.64 -0.85
CA THR A 36 -28.42 -23.75 -1.38
C THR A 36 -27.97 -22.48 -2.09
N ALA A 37 -28.85 -21.87 -2.88
CA ALA A 37 -28.55 -20.62 -3.58
C ALA A 37 -28.33 -19.46 -2.61
N THR A 38 -29.12 -19.36 -1.53
CA THR A 38 -28.92 -18.35 -0.49
C THR A 38 -27.62 -18.56 0.26
N GLU A 39 -27.31 -19.80 0.65
CA GLU A 39 -26.03 -20.14 1.33
C GLU A 39 -24.82 -19.81 0.45
N ALA A 40 -24.87 -20.15 -0.85
CA ALA A 40 -23.80 -19.85 -1.78
C ALA A 40 -23.61 -18.33 -1.98
N GLN A 41 -24.71 -17.56 -2.01
CA GLN A 41 -24.66 -16.11 -2.13
C GLN A 41 -24.05 -15.47 -0.88
N GLU A 42 -24.41 -15.94 0.31
CA GLU A 42 -23.83 -15.47 1.57
C GLU A 42 -22.34 -15.82 1.68
N ALA A 43 -21.95 -17.05 1.29
CA ALA A 43 -20.55 -17.46 1.25
C ALA A 43 -19.72 -16.62 0.24
N ALA A 44 -20.27 -16.33 -0.93
CA ALA A 44 -19.62 -15.47 -1.91
C ALA A 44 -19.45 -14.02 -1.41
N ALA A 45 -20.44 -13.49 -0.69
CA ALA A 45 -20.34 -12.17 -0.08
C ALA A 45 -19.27 -12.12 1.02
N ALA A 46 -19.22 -13.14 1.88
CA ALA A 46 -18.22 -13.24 2.96
C ALA A 46 -16.80 -13.35 2.39
N THR A 47 -16.57 -14.26 1.45
CA THR A 47 -15.26 -14.42 0.80
C THR A 47 -14.84 -13.17 0.02
N GLY A 48 -15.79 -12.47 -0.61
CA GLY A 48 -15.53 -11.18 -1.25
C GLY A 48 -15.04 -10.12 -0.25
N ALA A 49 -15.68 -10.02 0.91
CA ALA A 49 -15.26 -9.07 1.96
C ALA A 49 -13.86 -9.41 2.52
N GLU A 50 -13.55 -10.69 2.74
CA GLU A 50 -12.23 -11.15 3.20
C GLU A 50 -11.13 -10.86 2.18
N LEU A 51 -11.39 -11.06 0.89
CA LEU A 51 -10.44 -10.74 -0.17
C LEU A 51 -10.12 -9.25 -0.23
N GLU A 52 -11.12 -8.38 -0.13
CA GLU A 52 -10.89 -6.93 -0.11
C GLU A 52 -10.14 -6.48 1.15
N ALA A 53 -10.46 -7.05 2.32
CA ALA A 53 -9.73 -6.79 3.55
C ALA A 53 -8.24 -7.20 3.44
N THR A 54 -7.98 -8.38 2.87
CA THR A 54 -6.62 -8.89 2.66
C THR A 54 -5.86 -8.04 1.64
N ARG A 55 -6.52 -7.60 0.56
CA ARG A 55 -5.93 -6.69 -0.43
C ARG A 55 -5.55 -5.34 0.19
N ALA A 56 -6.41 -4.79 1.05
CA ALA A 56 -6.12 -3.56 1.77
C ALA A 56 -4.93 -3.73 2.72
N GLU A 57 -4.84 -4.85 3.43
CA GLU A 57 -3.71 -5.16 4.32
C GLU A 57 -2.39 -5.32 3.53
N VAL A 58 -2.41 -6.07 2.43
CA VAL A 58 -1.24 -6.24 1.56
C VAL A 58 -0.77 -4.89 1.03
N ARG A 59 -1.69 -4.04 0.59
CA ARG A 59 -1.36 -2.69 0.13
C ARG A 59 -0.74 -1.85 1.25
N SER A 60 -1.36 -1.83 2.42
CA SER A 60 -0.87 -1.08 3.58
C SER A 60 0.57 -1.47 3.95
N LEU A 61 0.85 -2.79 4.01
CA LEU A 61 2.18 -3.30 4.38
C LEU A 61 3.24 -3.13 3.28
N ARG A 62 2.85 -3.26 2.01
CA ARG A 62 3.80 -3.25 0.88
C ARG A 62 4.03 -1.88 0.28
N LEU A 63 3.07 -0.97 0.41
CA LEU A 63 3.11 0.35 -0.20
C LEU A 63 3.05 1.43 0.88
N ASP A 64 1.95 1.51 1.62
CA ASP A 64 1.65 2.71 2.43
C ASP A 64 2.64 2.87 3.60
N ALA A 65 2.94 1.79 4.34
CA ALA A 65 3.90 1.82 5.44
C ALA A 65 5.34 2.11 4.99
N PRO A 66 5.90 1.45 3.94
CA PRO A 66 7.19 1.83 3.39
C PRO A 66 7.24 3.27 2.89
N VAL A 67 6.19 3.75 2.21
CA VAL A 67 6.10 5.14 1.71
C VAL A 67 6.10 6.11 2.88
N ALA A 68 5.28 5.88 3.91
CA ALA A 68 5.25 6.72 5.10
C ALA A 68 6.63 6.78 5.80
N SER A 69 7.31 5.64 5.93
CA SER A 69 8.66 5.58 6.47
C SER A 69 9.64 6.40 5.64
N LEU A 70 9.61 6.24 4.30
CA LEU A 70 10.51 6.96 3.40
C LEU A 70 10.27 8.47 3.45
N LEU A 71 9.00 8.90 3.46
CA LEU A 71 8.64 10.31 3.52
C LEU A 71 9.01 10.94 4.87
N GLY A 72 8.95 10.18 5.96
CA GLY A 72 9.46 10.60 7.27
C GLY A 72 10.96 10.90 7.29
N ASP A 73 11.75 10.18 6.50
CA ASP A 73 13.20 10.42 6.38
C ASP A 73 13.54 11.61 5.44
N VAL A 74 12.62 11.94 4.53
CA VAL A 74 12.82 12.96 3.49
C VAL A 74 12.30 14.33 3.95
N ALA A 75 11.15 14.36 4.62
CA ALA A 75 10.40 15.57 4.91
C ALA A 75 10.25 15.83 6.41
N ILE A 76 10.18 17.12 6.76
CA ILE A 76 9.89 17.60 8.11
C ILE A 76 8.45 17.25 8.49
N ASP A 77 7.54 17.35 7.52
CA ASP A 77 6.13 16.97 7.63
C ASP A 77 5.80 16.02 6.47
N ALA A 78 5.77 14.72 6.78
CA ALA A 78 5.58 13.66 5.79
C ALA A 78 4.19 13.71 5.15
N ASP A 79 3.16 14.09 5.91
CA ASP A 79 1.77 14.13 5.44
C ASP A 79 1.59 15.28 4.45
N LEU A 80 2.05 16.48 4.82
CA LEU A 80 1.97 17.64 3.94
C LEU A 80 2.86 17.45 2.71
N PHE A 81 4.07 16.90 2.87
CA PHE A 81 4.92 16.56 1.74
C PHE A 81 4.24 15.57 0.81
N GLY A 82 3.65 14.50 1.36
CA GLY A 82 2.89 13.50 0.60
C GLY A 82 1.75 14.12 -0.21
N GLN A 83 1.00 15.07 0.37
CA GLN A 83 -0.09 15.77 -0.32
C GLN A 83 0.40 16.65 -1.49
N VAL A 84 1.53 17.34 -1.33
CA VAL A 84 2.11 18.15 -2.41
C VAL A 84 2.73 17.24 -3.48
N PHE A 85 3.40 16.17 -3.05
CA PHE A 85 3.99 15.14 -3.93
C PHE A 85 2.93 14.46 -4.79
N ALA A 86 1.78 14.12 -4.20
CA ALA A 86 0.63 13.49 -4.86
C ALA A 86 0.04 14.29 -6.04
N ARG A 87 0.37 15.59 -6.18
CA ARG A 87 -0.09 16.42 -7.30
C ARG A 87 0.64 16.12 -8.60
N HIS A 88 1.89 15.68 -8.51
CA HIS A 88 2.77 15.46 -9.67
C HIS A 88 3.20 14.00 -9.80
N TYR A 89 3.22 13.28 -8.68
CA TYR A 89 3.73 11.92 -8.61
C TYR A 89 2.86 11.06 -7.71
N ARG A 90 2.87 9.75 -7.94
CA ARG A 90 2.20 8.77 -7.07
C ARG A 90 3.08 7.54 -6.86
N PHE A 91 2.91 6.90 -5.71
CA PHE A 91 3.53 5.61 -5.43
C PHE A 91 2.54 4.50 -5.79
N GLU A 92 2.97 3.52 -6.58
CA GLU A 92 2.20 2.32 -6.89
C GLU A 92 3.08 1.07 -6.76
N LEU A 93 2.44 -0.10 -6.63
CA LEU A 93 3.14 -1.37 -6.73
C LEU A 93 3.21 -1.78 -8.21
N ASP A 94 4.42 -2.09 -8.69
CA ASP A 94 4.62 -2.63 -10.03
C ASP A 94 4.17 -4.10 -10.13
N ALA A 95 4.29 -4.68 -11.32
CA ALA A 95 3.95 -6.09 -11.56
C ALA A 95 4.79 -7.07 -10.72
N ASP A 96 5.96 -6.64 -10.25
CA ASP A 96 6.86 -7.42 -9.39
C ASP A 96 6.58 -7.18 -7.88
N GLY A 97 5.57 -6.37 -7.55
CA GLY A 97 5.20 -6.03 -6.17
C GLY A 97 6.17 -5.07 -5.48
N ARG A 98 6.96 -4.30 -6.24
CA ARG A 98 7.88 -3.28 -5.73
C ARG A 98 7.26 -1.90 -5.86
N VAL A 99 7.64 -0.99 -4.96
CA VAL A 99 7.17 0.39 -5.01
C VAL A 99 7.84 1.12 -6.18
N ALA A 100 7.04 1.57 -7.14
CA ALA A 100 7.44 2.43 -8.25
C ALA A 100 6.86 3.84 -8.06
N ILE A 101 7.62 4.84 -8.47
CA ILE A 101 7.17 6.23 -8.49
C ILE A 101 6.73 6.54 -9.91
N LEU A 102 5.46 6.90 -10.06
CA LEU A 102 4.87 7.27 -11.33
C LEU A 102 4.60 8.77 -11.38
N ASP A 103 4.64 9.35 -12.56
CA ASP A 103 4.17 10.72 -12.82
C ASP A 103 2.63 10.78 -12.84
N ALA A 104 2.09 11.99 -13.03
CA ALA A 104 0.66 12.24 -13.11
C ALA A 104 -0.01 11.49 -14.28
N GLU A 105 0.75 11.16 -15.33
CA GLU A 105 0.34 10.39 -16.49
C GLU A 105 0.42 8.87 -16.28
N GLY A 106 0.91 8.41 -15.11
CA GLY A 106 1.06 7.00 -14.77
C GLY A 106 2.29 6.32 -15.38
N LYS A 107 3.25 7.07 -15.91
CA LYS A 107 4.53 6.56 -16.41
C LYS A 107 5.60 6.62 -15.32
N PRO A 108 6.64 5.76 -15.37
CA PRO A 108 7.74 5.83 -14.41
C PRO A 108 8.38 7.23 -14.39
N ALA A 109 8.38 7.87 -13.22
CA ALA A 109 8.98 9.18 -13.05
C ALA A 109 10.47 9.10 -13.39
N MET A 110 10.99 10.06 -14.15
CA MET A 110 12.38 10.04 -14.61
C MET A 110 13.23 11.01 -13.81
N VAL A 111 14.39 10.54 -13.36
CA VAL A 111 15.39 11.35 -12.65
C VAL A 111 16.62 11.47 -13.53
N ALA A 112 17.11 12.70 -13.69
CA ALA A 112 18.43 12.95 -14.25
C ALA A 112 19.48 12.70 -13.16
N ASP A 113 20.37 11.73 -13.38
CA ASP A 113 21.48 11.50 -12.47
C ASP A 113 22.50 12.63 -12.57
N SER A 114 22.35 13.68 -11.75
CA SER A 114 23.42 14.64 -11.52
C SER A 114 24.69 13.86 -11.20
N ALA A 115 25.72 13.98 -12.05
CA ALA A 115 26.96 13.23 -11.95
C ALA A 115 27.50 13.29 -10.50
N PRO A 116 28.08 12.21 -9.96
CA PRO A 116 28.54 12.18 -8.58
C PRO A 116 29.49 13.35 -8.36
N LEU A 117 29.07 14.29 -7.48
CA LEU A 117 29.96 15.31 -6.97
C LEU A 117 31.18 14.56 -6.44
N HIS A 118 32.33 14.76 -7.10
CA HIS A 118 33.61 14.23 -6.64
C HIS A 118 33.96 14.94 -5.33
N THR A 119 33.41 14.45 -4.22
CA THR A 119 33.78 14.89 -2.88
C THR A 119 35.08 14.22 -2.50
N GLY A 120 36.18 14.95 -2.67
CA GLY A 120 37.42 14.73 -1.91
C GLY A 120 38.41 13.74 -2.51
N GLY A 121 39.23 14.21 -3.45
CA GLY A 121 40.49 13.58 -3.80
C GLY A 121 41.42 14.60 -4.43
N ASN A 122 42.46 15.02 -3.69
CA ASN A 122 43.48 15.95 -4.17
C ASN A 122 44.19 15.40 -5.43
N ALA A 123 43.76 15.79 -6.62
CA ALA A 123 44.47 15.52 -7.87
C ALA A 123 44.84 16.85 -8.53
N ARG A 124 46.02 17.39 -8.16
CA ARG A 124 46.70 18.35 -9.03
C ARG A 124 47.00 17.64 -10.35
N THR A 125 46.74 18.34 -11.44
CA THR A 125 47.15 18.03 -12.82
C THR A 125 46.51 16.81 -13.49
N GLN A 126 45.23 16.89 -13.84
CA GLN A 126 44.73 16.31 -15.09
C GLN A 126 43.87 17.33 -15.84
N LYS A 127 44.09 17.43 -17.15
CA LYS A 127 43.43 18.36 -18.08
C LYS A 127 41.91 18.14 -18.07
N PRO A 128 41.11 19.21 -18.20
CA PRO A 128 39.66 19.10 -18.34
C PRO A 128 39.33 18.71 -19.79
N ASP A 129 39.30 17.42 -20.09
CA ASP A 129 38.63 16.97 -21.31
C ASP A 129 37.12 17.13 -21.10
N ALA A 130 36.55 18.05 -21.87
CA ALA A 130 35.17 18.54 -21.80
C ALA A 130 34.14 17.51 -22.30
N GLN A 131 34.09 16.34 -21.67
CA GLN A 131 32.91 15.49 -21.71
C GLN A 131 32.14 15.68 -20.41
N GLN A 132 31.37 16.77 -20.36
CA GLN A 132 30.16 16.80 -19.53
C GLN A 132 29.28 15.65 -20.01
N ALA A 133 29.45 14.48 -19.42
CA ALA A 133 28.59 13.33 -19.65
C ALA A 133 27.19 13.75 -19.24
N GLN A 134 26.35 14.03 -20.23
CA GLN A 134 24.94 14.33 -20.01
C GLN A 134 24.34 13.14 -19.26
N ALA A 135 23.90 13.41 -18.05
CA ALA A 135 23.21 12.46 -17.20
C ALA A 135 22.10 11.79 -17.98
N LYS A 136 22.22 10.49 -18.26
CA LYS A 136 21.16 9.75 -18.95
C LYS A 136 19.95 9.68 -18.00
N PRO A 137 18.74 10.09 -18.42
CA PRO A 137 17.56 9.96 -17.59
C PRO A 137 17.33 8.48 -17.29
N ARG A 138 17.07 8.16 -16.02
CA ARG A 138 16.68 6.82 -15.57
C ARG A 138 15.38 6.89 -14.77
N PRO A 139 14.61 5.80 -14.69
CA PRO A 139 13.47 5.74 -13.78
C PRO A 139 13.90 6.00 -12.34
N ALA A 140 13.09 6.76 -11.63
CA ALA A 140 13.22 7.03 -10.22
C ALA A 140 13.07 5.72 -9.45
N MET A 141 13.99 5.48 -8.52
CA MET A 141 13.89 4.36 -7.60
C MET A 141 13.21 4.79 -6.31
N PHE A 142 12.67 3.84 -5.57
CA PHE A 142 12.10 4.08 -4.24
C PHE A 142 13.22 4.34 -3.21
N THR A 143 13.86 5.49 -3.32
CA THR A 143 14.96 5.93 -2.45
C THR A 143 14.79 7.40 -2.08
N ALA A 144 15.30 7.79 -0.91
CA ALA A 144 15.15 9.15 -0.40
C ALA A 144 15.82 10.18 -1.33
N ALA A 145 16.95 9.82 -1.94
CA ALA A 145 17.68 10.67 -2.87
C ALA A 145 16.87 10.96 -4.14
N ASP A 146 16.23 9.94 -4.72
CA ASP A 146 15.44 10.12 -5.94
C ASP A 146 14.14 10.89 -5.66
N VAL A 147 13.48 10.63 -4.52
CA VAL A 147 12.30 11.42 -4.11
C VAL A 147 12.66 12.90 -3.94
N ARG A 148 13.82 13.21 -3.35
CA ARG A 148 14.32 14.59 -3.23
C ARG A 148 14.59 15.22 -4.59
N LYS A 149 15.29 14.50 -5.48
CA LYS A 149 15.56 14.98 -6.84
C LYS A 149 14.28 15.26 -7.62
N LEU A 150 13.28 14.37 -7.51
CA LEU A 150 11.97 14.57 -8.14
C LEU A 150 11.29 15.83 -7.60
N ALA A 151 11.28 16.00 -6.28
CA ALA A 151 10.72 17.18 -5.62
C ALA A 151 11.41 18.48 -6.07
N GLU A 152 12.74 18.47 -6.20
CA GLU A 152 13.54 19.60 -6.71
C GLU A 152 13.29 19.91 -8.19
N SER A 153 13.00 18.87 -9.00
CA SER A 153 12.70 19.03 -10.43
C SER A 153 11.24 19.39 -10.74
N SER A 154 10.36 19.33 -9.73
CA SER A 154 8.92 19.53 -9.90
C SER A 154 8.55 21.01 -10.07
N PRO A 155 7.37 21.32 -10.63
CA PRO A 155 6.86 22.68 -10.71
C PRO A 155 6.72 23.37 -9.34
N ASP A 156 6.52 22.58 -8.28
CA ASP A 156 6.34 23.05 -6.90
C ASP A 156 7.65 22.97 -6.08
N ALA A 157 8.82 23.02 -6.73
CA ALA A 157 10.12 22.90 -6.06
C ALA A 157 10.29 23.84 -4.85
N GLU A 158 9.76 25.06 -4.91
CA GLU A 158 9.79 26.00 -3.77
C GLU A 158 8.98 25.51 -2.56
N ALA A 159 7.84 24.87 -2.79
CA ALA A 159 7.03 24.29 -1.72
C ALA A 159 7.77 23.11 -1.08
N PHE A 160 8.38 22.25 -1.90
CA PHE A 160 9.18 21.14 -1.41
C PHE A 160 10.42 21.59 -0.65
N ALA A 161 11.12 22.64 -1.11
CA ALA A 161 12.30 23.17 -0.42
C ALA A 161 12.02 23.57 1.03
N ARG A 162 10.79 23.95 1.37
CA ARG A 162 10.38 24.28 2.75
C ARG A 162 10.06 23.06 3.60
N LEU A 163 9.70 21.95 2.95
CA LEU A 163 9.27 20.71 3.60
C LEU A 163 10.41 19.69 3.72
N LEU A 164 11.45 19.79 2.89
CA LEU A 164 12.58 18.88 2.90
C LEU A 164 13.48 19.09 4.14
N VAL A 165 13.89 17.97 4.76
CA VAL A 165 14.83 17.97 5.88
C VAL A 165 16.21 18.46 5.41
N GLY A 166 16.71 19.54 6.04
CA GLY A 166 18.06 20.06 5.79
C GLY A 166 18.15 21.19 4.74
N SER A 167 17.09 21.45 3.97
CA SER A 167 17.07 22.50 2.93
C SER A 167 17.21 23.93 3.46
N ARG A 168 17.11 24.12 4.78
CA ARG A 168 17.31 25.41 5.47
C ARG A 168 18.68 25.60 6.13
N ALA A 169 19.60 24.64 6.04
CA ALA A 169 20.83 24.65 6.84
C ALA A 169 22.13 25.06 6.11
N SER A 170 22.09 25.50 4.85
CA SER A 170 23.31 26.00 4.16
C SER A 170 23.49 27.53 4.22
N GLY A 171 22.68 28.25 5.00
CA GLY A 171 22.74 29.71 5.13
C GLY A 171 22.93 30.15 6.57
N GLY A 172 24.18 30.27 7.02
CA GLY A 172 24.51 30.90 8.29
C GLY A 172 25.65 30.20 9.02
N GLY A 173 26.88 30.44 8.59
CA GLY A 173 28.07 30.10 9.37
C GLY A 173 28.06 30.83 10.71
N ALA A 174 27.50 30.21 11.74
CA ALA A 174 27.84 30.54 13.10
C ALA A 174 29.12 29.76 13.44
N ILE A 175 30.27 30.41 13.26
CA ILE A 175 31.55 29.97 13.83
C ILE A 175 31.40 30.10 15.36
N GLY A 176 30.87 29.05 15.99
CA GLY A 176 30.80 28.93 17.44
C GLY A 176 32.19 28.67 17.99
N VAL A 177 32.73 29.68 18.65
CA VAL A 177 33.98 29.67 19.42
C VAL A 177 34.02 28.45 20.37
N ARG A 178 35.14 27.71 20.33
CA ARG A 178 35.48 26.64 21.28
C ARG A 178 35.55 27.21 22.70
N GLY A 179 34.61 26.82 23.55
CA GLY A 179 34.72 26.88 25.00
C GLY A 179 34.60 25.49 25.57
N ALA A 180 35.71 24.91 26.01
CA ALA A 180 35.77 23.67 26.76
C ALA A 180 35.33 23.90 28.22
N THR A 181 34.56 22.96 28.81
CA THR A 181 34.87 22.26 30.07
C THR A 181 33.77 21.24 30.45
N ALA A 182 34.17 19.96 30.42
CA ALA A 182 34.01 18.88 31.40
C ALA A 182 32.76 18.69 32.31
N THR A 183 32.36 17.40 32.40
CA THR A 183 31.77 16.64 33.54
C THR A 183 30.33 16.98 33.97
N ALA A 184 29.42 16.06 34.34
CA ALA A 184 29.54 14.71 34.88
C ALA A 184 28.30 13.84 34.56
N ALA A 185 28.47 12.52 34.68
CA ALA A 185 27.43 11.51 34.59
C ALA A 185 26.47 11.54 35.79
N THR A 186 25.21 11.19 35.56
CA THR A 186 24.26 10.76 36.60
C THR A 186 23.40 9.60 36.12
N ALA A 187 23.19 8.70 37.07
CA ALA A 187 22.82 7.31 36.95
C ALA A 187 21.38 7.03 36.49
N LYS A 188 21.24 5.88 35.83
CA LYS A 188 20.00 5.08 35.70
C LYS A 188 19.46 4.72 37.10
N PRO A 189 18.15 4.84 37.34
CA PRO A 189 17.47 4.03 38.34
C PRO A 189 16.84 2.78 37.69
N ASP A 190 16.97 1.68 38.43
CA ASP A 190 16.55 0.32 38.12
C ASP A 190 15.06 0.17 37.81
N ALA A 191 14.79 -0.77 36.90
CA ALA A 191 13.47 -1.28 36.58
C ALA A 191 13.01 -2.29 37.65
N THR A 192 11.84 -2.04 38.24
CA THR A 192 11.11 -3.03 39.05
C THR A 192 10.22 -3.87 38.13
N PRO A 193 10.35 -5.21 38.08
CA PRO A 193 9.39 -6.04 37.37
C PRO A 193 8.09 -6.15 38.18
N ALA A 194 6.99 -5.67 37.60
CA ALA A 194 5.65 -5.91 38.13
C ALA A 194 5.27 -7.38 37.92
N ALA A 195 4.77 -7.99 39.00
CA ALA A 195 4.32 -9.36 39.06
C ALA A 195 3.14 -9.62 38.10
N SER A 196 3.21 -10.75 37.40
CA SER A 196 2.13 -11.23 36.52
C SER A 196 0.96 -11.76 37.36
N PRO A 197 -0.31 -11.38 37.08
CA PRO A 197 -1.49 -11.78 37.86
C PRO A 197 -2.06 -13.16 37.50
N TYR A 198 -1.48 -13.88 36.55
CA TYR A 198 -1.99 -15.19 36.14
C TYR A 198 -1.19 -16.32 36.78
N GLY A 199 -1.61 -16.70 37.98
CA GLY A 199 -1.19 -17.93 38.64
C GLY A 199 -1.79 -19.16 37.95
N LEU A 200 -0.97 -19.86 37.18
CA LEU A 200 -1.19 -21.27 36.82
C LEU A 200 -0.06 -22.07 37.48
N ARG A 201 -0.41 -22.78 38.54
CA ARG A 201 0.33 -23.95 39.04
C ARG A 201 -0.37 -25.21 38.54
#